data_AF-A0A9X9X2M6-F1
#
_entry.id   AF-A0A9X9X2M6-F1
#
_cell.length_a   1.000
_cell.length_b   1.000
_cell.length_c   1.000
_cell.angle_alpha   90.00
_cell.angle_beta   90.00
_cell.angle_gamma   90.00
#
_symmetry.space_group_name_H-M   'P 1'
#
loop_
_entity.id
_entity.type
_entity.pdbx_description
1 polymer ?
#
loop_
_entity_poly.entity_id
_entity_poly.type
_entity_poly.pdbx_seq_one_letter_code
_entity_poly.pdbx_strand_id
1 'polypeptide(L)'
;MASALGALNAAHASPTARANAAPNSRVGQIASYERAMVQALSIQDPIARDVAIARARSNELAAAANRPVSRDVVTRVDSLLGLPPTPYP
;
A
#
# COMPACT_ATOMS: atom_id res chain seq x y z
N MET A 1 -15.94 2.99 6.53
CA MET A 1 -15.75 2.09 7.68
C MET A 1 -14.26 1.84 7.92
N ALA A 2 -13.66 2.47 8.93
CA ALA A 2 -12.27 2.18 9.35
C ALA A 2 -12.09 0.76 9.93
N SER A 3 -13.20 0.15 10.37
CA SER A 3 -13.24 -1.17 11.01
C SER A 3 -12.88 -2.35 10.10
N ALA A 4 -12.92 -2.16 8.77
CA ALA A 4 -12.56 -3.19 7.80
C ALA A 4 -11.03 -3.30 7.58
N LEU A 5 -10.31 -2.17 7.68
CA LEU A 5 -8.88 -2.08 7.37
C LEU A 5 -7.98 -2.75 8.42
N GLY A 6 -8.45 -2.89 9.66
CA GLY A 6 -7.65 -3.47 10.74
C GLY A 6 -6.31 -2.72 10.92
N ALA A 7 -5.20 -3.44 10.82
CA ALA A 7 -3.84 -2.89 10.87
C ALA A 7 -3.53 -1.87 9.76
N LEU A 8 -4.23 -1.94 8.63
CA LEU A 8 -4.01 -1.04 7.49
C LEU A 8 -4.58 0.37 7.72
N ASN A 9 -5.25 0.62 8.86
CA ASN A 9 -5.56 1.97 9.31
C ASN A 9 -4.30 2.85 9.46
N ALA A 10 -3.11 2.24 9.55
CA ALA A 10 -1.83 2.94 9.46
C ALA A 10 -1.66 3.78 8.16
N ALA A 11 -2.42 3.50 7.11
CA ALA A 11 -2.47 4.33 5.90
C ALA A 11 -3.04 5.74 6.12
N HIS A 12 -3.72 6.00 7.23
CA HIS A 12 -4.12 7.35 7.63
C HIS A 12 -2.97 8.21 8.18
N ALA A 13 -1.80 7.62 8.45
CA ALA A 13 -0.65 8.36 8.93
C ALA A 13 -0.22 9.42 7.90
N SER A 14 0.13 10.61 8.38
CA SER A 14 0.60 11.69 7.52
C SER A 14 1.89 11.32 6.78
N PRO A 15 2.22 11.99 5.66
CA PRO A 15 3.50 11.79 4.97
C PRO A 15 4.70 11.91 5.90
N THR A 16 4.71 12.90 6.81
CA THR A 16 5.77 13.07 7.81
C THR A 16 5.86 11.90 8.78
N ALA A 17 4.74 11.37 9.26
CA ALA A 17 4.73 10.21 10.14
C ALA A 17 5.25 8.96 9.43
N ARG A 18 4.86 8.74 8.16
CA ARG A 18 5.36 7.63 7.33
C ARG A 18 6.86 7.73 7.07
N ALA A 19 7.37 8.94 6.83
CA ALA A 19 8.80 9.17 6.61
C ALA A 19 9.68 8.89 7.84
N ASN A 20 9.14 9.03 9.06
CA ASN A 20 9.87 8.86 10.32
C ASN A 20 9.51 7.56 11.07
N ALA A 21 8.61 6.74 10.53
CA ALA A 21 8.14 5.55 11.21
C ALA A 21 9.23 4.47 11.29
N ALA A 22 9.27 3.75 12.41
CA ALA A 22 10.14 2.58 12.55
C ALA A 22 9.81 1.54 11.46
N PRO A 23 10.80 0.92 10.79
CA PRO A 23 10.57 0.05 9.63
C PRO A 23 9.57 -1.09 9.87
N ASN A 24 9.61 -1.70 11.06
CA ASN A 24 8.78 -2.84 11.43
C ASN A 24 7.42 -2.43 12.03
N SER A 25 7.18 -1.14 12.25
CA SER A 25 5.87 -0.65 12.68
C SER A 25 4.86 -0.74 11.55
N ARG A 26 3.56 -0.80 11.87
CA ARG A 26 2.50 -0.81 10.85
C ARG A 26 2.60 0.40 9.91
N VAL A 27 2.93 1.58 10.45
CA VAL A 27 3.13 2.81 9.65
C VAL A 27 4.36 2.69 8.76
N GLY A 28 5.46 2.11 9.26
CA GLY A 28 6.67 1.87 8.47
C GLY A 28 6.46 0.86 7.34
N GLN A 29 5.70 -0.20 7.60
CA GLN A 29 5.31 -1.18 6.57
C GLN A 29 4.43 -0.55 5.49
N ILE A 30 3.47 0.31 5.87
CA ILE A 30 2.68 1.07 4.89
C ILE A 30 3.55 2.07 4.11
N ALA A 31 4.54 2.71 4.76
CA ALA A 31 5.50 3.58 4.07
C ALA A 31 6.38 2.78 3.09
N SER A 32 6.68 1.52 3.37
CA SER A 32 7.35 0.60 2.43
C SER A 32 6.46 0.32 1.22
N TYR A 33 5.20 -0.04 1.46
CA TYR A 33 4.20 -0.26 0.40
C TYR A 33 4.01 0.97 -0.49
N GLU A 34 3.86 2.17 0.09
CA GLU A 34 3.75 3.42 -0.66
C GLU A 34 4.94 3.63 -1.59
N ARG A 35 6.18 3.45 -1.09
CA ARG A 35 7.40 3.60 -1.89
C ARG A 35 7.46 2.59 -3.03
N ALA A 36 7.08 1.34 -2.78
CA ALA A 36 7.00 0.30 -3.80
C ALA A 36 5.98 0.65 -4.90
N MET A 37 4.81 1.18 -4.52
CA MET A 37 3.79 1.62 -5.48
C MET A 37 4.27 2.81 -6.32
N VAL A 38 4.91 3.82 -5.72
CA VAL A 38 5.46 4.97 -6.46
C VAL A 38 6.52 4.53 -7.48
N GLN A 39 7.40 3.59 -7.09
CA GLN A 39 8.38 3.01 -8.01
C GLN A 39 7.70 2.23 -9.14
N ALA A 40 6.72 1.39 -8.82
CA ALA A 40 5.98 0.61 -9.82
C ALA A 40 5.27 1.53 -10.82
N LEU A 41 4.59 2.59 -10.35
CA LEU A 41 3.88 3.56 -11.17
C LEU A 41 4.78 4.37 -12.10
N SER A 42 6.07 4.46 -11.79
CA SER A 42 7.07 5.14 -12.63
C SER A 42 7.56 4.26 -13.80
N ILE A 43 7.20 2.98 -13.83
CA ILE A 43 7.56 2.05 -14.92
C ILE A 43 6.70 2.35 -16.15
N GLN A 44 7.36 2.57 -17.29
CA GLN A 44 6.68 2.88 -18.57
C GLN A 44 6.04 1.65 -19.21
N ASP A 45 6.72 0.50 -19.15
CA ASP A 45 6.19 -0.75 -19.67
C ASP A 45 4.99 -1.21 -18.82
N PRO A 46 3.79 -1.34 -19.43
CA PRO A 46 2.58 -1.60 -18.67
C PRO A 46 2.57 -2.98 -18.00
N ILE A 47 3.20 -3.99 -18.61
CA ILE A 47 3.25 -5.34 -18.06
C ILE A 47 4.18 -5.38 -16.85
N ALA A 48 5.37 -4.80 -16.96
CA ALA A 48 6.32 -4.69 -15.87
C ALA A 48 5.76 -3.85 -14.71
N ARG A 49 5.01 -2.78 -15.02
CA ARG A 49 4.28 -1.98 -14.03
C ARG A 49 3.26 -2.82 -13.28
N ASP A 50 2.39 -3.55 -13.98
CA ASP A 50 1.34 -4.36 -13.34
C ASP A 50 1.95 -5.49 -12.48
N VAL A 51 3.04 -6.11 -12.93
CA VAL A 51 3.80 -7.08 -12.13
C VAL A 51 4.37 -6.44 -10.86
N ALA A 52 4.93 -5.23 -10.96
CA ALA A 52 5.48 -4.52 -9.81
C ALA A 52 4.38 -4.11 -8.80
N ILE A 53 3.23 -3.65 -9.29
CA ILE A 53 2.05 -3.35 -8.46
C ILE A 53 1.56 -4.61 -7.74
N ALA A 54 1.44 -5.73 -8.46
CA ALA A 54 1.01 -7.00 -7.88
C ALA A 54 1.97 -7.46 -6.77
N ARG A 55 3.29 -7.34 -6.99
CA ARG A 55 4.33 -7.66 -5.99
C ARG A 55 4.26 -6.76 -4.77
N ALA A 56 4.08 -5.45 -4.95
CA ALA A 56 3.94 -4.51 -3.83
C ALA A 56 2.74 -4.89 -2.94
N ARG A 57 1.64 -5.33 -3.54
CA ARG A 57 0.44 -5.75 -2.81
C ARG A 57 0.59 -7.10 -2.12
N SER A 58 1.17 -8.08 -2.80
CA SER A 58 1.35 -9.43 -2.23
C SER A 58 2.40 -9.48 -1.12
N ASN A 59 3.40 -8.60 -1.16
CA ASN A 59 4.53 -8.62 -0.23
C ASN A 59 4.37 -7.55 0.86
N GLU A 60 4.33 -6.28 0.46
CA GLU A 60 4.40 -5.16 1.42
C GLU A 60 3.04 -4.94 2.09
N LEU A 61 1.96 -4.85 1.30
CA LEU A 61 0.63 -4.61 1.85
C LEU A 61 0.13 -5.80 2.66
N ALA A 62 0.37 -7.03 2.19
CA ALA A 62 0.03 -8.24 2.94
C ALA A 62 0.82 -8.36 4.25
N ALA A 63 2.09 -7.95 4.29
CA ALA A 63 2.89 -7.93 5.53
C ALA A 63 2.40 -6.89 6.54
N ALA A 64 1.87 -5.76 6.07
CA ALA A 64 1.23 -4.75 6.90
C ALA A 64 -0.16 -5.17 7.39
N ALA A 65 -0.86 -6.01 6.63
CA ALA A 65 -2.20 -6.46 6.94
C ALA A 65 -2.20 -7.45 8.13
N ASN A 66 -3.33 -7.49 8.84
CA ASN A 66 -3.63 -8.54 9.83
C ASN A 66 -4.95 -9.25 9.50
N ARG A 67 -5.41 -9.07 8.27
CA ARG A 67 -6.68 -9.55 7.71
C ARG A 67 -6.50 -9.79 6.21
N PRO A 68 -7.37 -10.60 5.57
CA PRO A 68 -7.35 -10.76 4.13
C PRO A 68 -7.41 -9.42 3.40
N VAL A 69 -6.53 -9.25 2.40
CA VAL A 69 -6.51 -8.07 1.54
C VAL A 69 -7.50 -8.28 0.40
N SER A 70 -8.61 -7.53 0.42
CA SER A 70 -9.60 -7.51 -0.66
C SER A 70 -9.40 -6.31 -1.58
N ARG A 71 -10.05 -6.34 -2.75
CA ARG A 71 -10.04 -5.22 -3.71
C ARG A 71 -10.48 -3.89 -3.07
N ASP A 72 -11.52 -3.91 -2.24
CA ASP A 72 -12.03 -2.72 -1.56
C ASP A 72 -11.02 -2.19 -0.53
N VAL A 73 -10.34 -3.09 0.19
CA VAL A 73 -9.28 -2.74 1.15
C VAL A 73 -8.13 -2.05 0.44
N VAL A 74 -7.67 -2.61 -0.68
CA VAL A 74 -6.60 -2.02 -1.49
C VAL A 74 -7.00 -0.65 -2.01
N THR A 75 -8.19 -0.55 -2.62
CA THR A 75 -8.69 0.71 -3.17
C THR A 75 -8.74 1.79 -2.08
N ARG A 76 -9.18 1.42 -0.87
CA ARG A 76 -9.23 2.34 0.26
C ARG A 76 -7.84 2.73 0.74
N VAL A 77 -6.89 1.80 0.87
CA VAL A 77 -5.51 2.11 1.26
C VAL A 77 -4.85 3.01 0.23
N ASP A 78 -4.91 2.67 -1.05
CA ASP A 78 -4.35 3.47 -2.15
C ASP A 78 -4.91 4.91 -2.13
N SER A 79 -6.23 5.05 -1.91
CA SER A 79 -6.88 6.36 -1.77
C SER A 79 -6.36 7.16 -0.57
N LEU A 80 -6.09 6.50 0.56
CA LEU A 80 -5.54 7.16 1.76
C LEU A 80 -4.09 7.61 1.56
N LEU A 81 -3.33 6.89 0.75
CA LEU A 81 -1.95 7.22 0.40
C LEU A 81 -1.87 8.23 -0.76
N GLY A 82 -2.99 8.60 -1.38
CA GLY A 82 -3.02 9.49 -2.54
C GLY A 82 -2.49 8.84 -3.83
N LEU A 83 -2.48 7.51 -3.89
CA LEU A 83 -2.06 6.77 -5.07
C LEU A 83 -3.18 6.71 -6.11
N PRO A 84 -2.85 6.75 -7.42
CA PRO A 84 -3.85 6.61 -8.47
C PRO A 84 -4.50 5.22 -8.45
N PRO A 85 -5.75 5.09 -8.94
CA PRO A 85 -6.39 3.79 -9.10
C PRO A 85 -5.55 2.88 -10.00
N THR A 86 -5.28 1.67 -9.54
CA THR A 86 -4.47 0.68 -10.27
C THR A 86 -5.15 -0.69 -10.32
N PRO A 87 -4.94 -1.49 -11.37
CA PRO A 87 -5.59 -2.78 -11.53
C PRO A 87 -5.27 -3.70 -10.35
N TYR A 88 -6.29 -4.29 -9.72
CA TYR A 88 -6.12 -5.36 -8.73
C TYR A 88 -6.61 -6.66 -9.37
N PRO A 89 -5.74 -7.69 -9.51
CA PRO A 89 -6.11 -8.97 -10.11
C PRO A 89 -7.10 -9.75 -9.23
#